data_AF-A0A0R2AIJ0-F1
#
_entry.id   AF-A0A0R2AIJ0-F1
#
_cell.length_a   1.000
_cell.length_b   1.000
_cell.length_c   1.000
_cell.angle_alpha   90.00
_cell.angle_beta   90.00
_cell.angle_gamma   90.00
#
_symmetry.space_group_name_H-M   'P 1'
#
loop_
_entity.id
_entity.type
_entity.pdbx_description
1 polymer ?
#
loop_
_entity_poly.entity_id
_entity_poly.type
_entity_poly.pdbx_seq_one_letter_code
_entity_poly.pdbx_strand_id
1 'polypeptide(L)' 'MAIKQIASVEDKKIYDVVDEIVETYIKNMSDSSKKVILNAVREVQKNMTDM' A
#
# COMPACT_ATOMS: atom_id res chain seq x y z
N MET A 1 17.47 -5.15 -6.90
CA MET A 1 16.24 -4.36 -6.64
C MET A 1 15.96 -4.40 -5.15
N ALA A 2 15.80 -3.25 -4.50
CA ALA A 2 15.67 -3.16 -3.05
C ALA A 2 14.53 -4.03 -2.48
N ILE A 3 13.33 -3.99 -3.09
CA ILE A 3 12.18 -4.80 -2.66
C ILE A 3 12.49 -6.31 -2.69
N LYS A 4 13.13 -6.80 -3.76
CA LYS A 4 13.53 -8.22 -3.88
C LYS A 4 14.57 -8.61 -2.83
N GLN A 5 15.46 -7.69 -2.46
CA GLN A 5 16.45 -7.94 -1.41
C GLN A 5 15.79 -8.01 -0.03
N ILE A 6 14.87 -7.09 0.28
CA ILE A 6 14.09 -7.12 1.52
C ILE A 6 13.28 -8.41 1.61
N ALA A 7 12.55 -8.77 0.55
CA ALA A 7 11.79 -10.02 0.47
C ALA A 7 12.67 -11.25 0.72
N SER A 8 13.88 -11.27 0.16
CA SER A 8 14.83 -12.37 0.36
C SER A 8 15.45 -12.41 1.75
N VAL A 9 15.72 -11.26 2.37
CA VAL A 9 16.33 -11.17 3.71
C VAL A 9 15.31 -11.50 4.80
N GLU A 10 14.07 -11.06 4.62
CA GLU A 10 13.00 -11.24 5.59
C GLU A 10 12.15 -12.50 5.38
N ASP A 11 12.47 -13.31 4.36
CA ASP A 11 11.69 -14.49 3.95
C ASP A 11 10.19 -14.19 3.73
N LYS A 12 9.93 -13.07 3.04
CA LYS A 12 8.59 -12.57 2.74
C LYS A 12 8.30 -12.66 1.26
N LYS A 13 7.02 -12.77 0.90
CA LYS A 13 6.62 -12.64 -0.51
C LYS A 13 6.74 -11.17 -0.91
N ILE A 14 7.02 -10.94 -2.19
CA ILE A 14 7.24 -9.58 -2.72
C ILE A 14 6.02 -8.68 -2.47
N TYR A 15 4.80 -9.23 -2.57
CA TYR A 15 3.59 -8.43 -2.34
C TYR A 15 3.43 -8.01 -0.88
N ASP A 16 3.80 -8.86 0.09
CA ASP A 16 3.77 -8.50 1.51
C ASP A 16 4.73 -7.33 1.80
N VAL A 17 5.93 -7.37 1.21
CA VAL A 17 6.92 -6.28 1.33
C VAL A 17 6.41 -4.98 0.71
N VAL A 18 5.73 -5.07 -0.44
CA VAL A 18 5.14 -3.89 -1.09
C VAL A 18 4.04 -3.30 -0.21
N ASP A 19 3.16 -4.14 0.34
CA ASP A 19 2.08 -3.70 1.23
C ASP A 19 2.63 -2.99 2.47
N GLU A 20 3.63 -3.57 3.15
CA GLU A 20 4.27 -2.96 4.33
C GLU A 20 4.90 -1.59 4.02
N ILE A 21 5.58 -1.46 2.87
CA ILE A 21 6.18 -0.19 2.44
C ILE A 21 5.09 0.85 2.18
N VAL A 22 4.03 0.47 1.48
CA VAL A 22 2.92 1.36 1.15
C VAL A 22 2.18 1.80 2.41
N GLU A 23 1.87 0.87 3.32
CA GLU A 23 1.23 1.18 4.61
C GLU A 23 2.09 2.12 5.46
N THR A 24 3.39 1.86 5.54
CA THR A 24 4.33 2.72 6.28
C THR A 24 4.38 4.12 5.68
N TYR A 25 4.42 4.22 4.34
CA TYR A 25 4.41 5.50 3.65
C TYR A 25 3.12 6.27 3.94
N ILE A 26 1.96 5.64 3.79
CA ILE A 26 0.65 6.24 4.09
C ILE A 26 0.56 6.67 5.55
N LYS A 27 1.00 5.84 6.51
CA LYS A 27 0.96 6.13 7.95
C LYS A 27 1.73 7.41 8.30
N ASN A 28 2.84 7.67 7.61
CA ASN A 28 3.69 8.82 7.84
C ASN A 28 3.29 10.09 7.05
N MET A 29 2.23 10.02 6.23
CA MET A 29 1.71 11.19 5.52
C MET A 29 0.94 12.17 6.43
N SER A 30 0.82 13.41 5.95
CA SER A 30 -0.12 14.40 6.50
C SER A 30 -1.57 13.91 6.40
N ASP A 31 -2.44 14.37 7.31
CA ASP A 31 -3.86 13.97 7.32
C ASP A 31 -4.60 14.37 6.03
N SER A 32 -4.22 15.50 5.43
CA SER A 32 -4.78 15.93 4.14
C SER A 32 -4.45 14.95 3.02
N SER A 33 -3.17 14.54 2.92
CA SER A 33 -2.72 13.55 1.94
C SER A 33 -3.34 12.18 2.17
N LYS A 34 -3.43 11.72 3.43
CA LYS A 34 -4.13 10.46 3.79
C LYS A 34 -5.58 10.47 3.34
N LYS A 35 -6.30 11.58 3.55
CA LYS A 35 -7.70 11.71 3.15
C LYS A 35 -7.87 11.56 1.64
N VAL A 36 -6.97 12.13 0.85
CA VAL A 36 -6.98 11.98 -0.62
C VAL A 36 -6.78 10.51 -1.02
N ILE A 37 -5.76 9.85 -0.47
CA ILE A 37 -5.48 8.43 -0.75
C ILE A 37 -6.67 7.53 -0.36
N LEU A 38 -7.24 7.72 0.84
CA LEU A 38 -8.37 6.93 1.32
C LEU A 38 -9.61 7.11 0.44
N ASN A 39 -9.85 8.31 -0.09
CA ASN A 39 -10.94 8.53 -1.02
C ASN A 39 -10.71 7.78 -2.35
N ALA A 40 -9.51 7.83 -2.90
CA ALA A 40 -9.18 7.07 -4.11
C ALA A 40 -9.32 5.56 -3.92
N VAL A 41 -8.90 5.02 -2.77
CA VAL A 41 -9.08 3.60 -2.43
C VAL A 41 -10.56 3.23 -2.37
N ARG A 42 -11.40 4.06 -1.75
CA ARG A 42 -12.86 3.84 -1.68
C ARG A 42 -13.50 3.82 -3.07
N GLU A 43 -13.06 4.70 -3.98
CA GLU A 43 -13.56 4.71 -5.36
C GLU A 43 -13.22 3.43 -6.09
N VAL A 44 -11.98 2.93 -5.96
CA VAL A 44 -11.58 1.64 -6.54
C VAL A 44 -12.41 0.49 -5.97
N GLN A 45 -12.60 0.44 -4.64
CA GLN A 45 -13.40 -0.60 -3.99
C GLN A 45 -14.86 -0.60 -4.44
N LYS A 46 -15.45 0.59 -4.62
CA LYS A 46 -16.81 0.73 -5.14
C LYS A 46 -16.91 0.13 -6.54
N ASN A 47 -15.98 0.47 -7.43
CA ASN A 47 -15.95 -0.05 -8.79
C ASN A 47 -15.75 -1.58 -8.85
N MET A 48 -15.10 -2.18 -7.85
CA MET A 48 -14.98 -3.64 -7.74
C MET A 48 -16.25 -4.32 -7.21
N THR A 49 -17.10 -3.61 -6.48
CA THR A 49 -18.36 -4.12 -5.93
C THR A 49 -19.51 -4.02 -6.93
N ASP A 50 -19.42 -3.07 -7.86
CA ASP A 50 -20.39 -2.85 -8.94
C ASP A 50 -20.14 -3.77 -10.17
N MET A 51 -19.17 -4.72 -10.08
CA MET A 51 -18.87 -5.77 -11.07
C MET A 51 -19.44 -7.13 -10.64
#